data_AF-A0A9E4WZD2-F1
#
_entry.id   AF-A0A9E4WZD2-F1
#
_cell.length_a   1.000
_cell.length_b   1.000
_cell.length_c   1.000
_cell.angle_alpha   90.00
_cell.angle_beta   90.00
_cell.angle_gamma   90.00
#
_symmetry.space_group_name_H-M   'P 1'
#
loop_
_entity.id
_entity.type
_entity.pdbx_description
1 polymer ?
#
loop_
_entity_poly.entity_id
_entity_poly.type
_entity_poly.pdbx_seq_one_letter_code
_entity_poly.pdbx_strand_id
1 'polypeptide(L)' 'TNSPEVVSEFIARNLPAGKFGWPEPIGEMVAFLASDRADLVTGACINVDGGQSKSLF' A
#
# COMPACT_ATOMS: atom_id res chain seq x y z
N THR A 1 -15.80 -14.63 -11.68
CA THR A 1 -14.69 -13.67 -11.78
C THR A 1 -15.24 -12.36 -12.33
N ASN A 2 -14.78 -11.22 -11.82
CA ASN A 2 -15.22 -9.90 -12.32
C ASN A 2 -14.69 -9.66 -13.74
N SER A 3 -15.41 -8.88 -14.55
CA SER A 3 -14.95 -8.51 -15.88
C SER A 3 -13.78 -7.50 -15.81
N PRO A 4 -12.94 -7.40 -16.86
CA PRO A 4 -11.85 -6.42 -16.91
C PRO A 4 -12.30 -4.98 -16.70
N GLU A 5 -13.50 -4.62 -17.18
CA GLU A 5 -14.09 -3.29 -17.06
C GLU A 5 -14.42 -2.98 -15.59
N VAL A 6 -15.02 -3.94 -14.88
CA VAL A 6 -15.31 -3.82 -13.44
C VAL A 6 -14.03 -3.62 -12.63
N VAL A 7 -12.96 -4.37 -12.98
CA VAL A 7 -11.66 -4.23 -12.31
C VAL A 7 -11.04 -2.87 -12.58
N SER A 8 -11.09 -2.40 -13.83
CA SER A 8 -10.54 -1.10 -14.23
C SER A 8 -11.27 0.07 -13.56
N GLU A 9 -12.60 0.00 -13.47
CA GLU A 9 -13.40 1.01 -12.76
C GLU A 9 -13.07 1.02 -11.26
N PHE A 10 -12.91 -0.16 -10.65
CA PHE A 10 -12.51 -0.25 -9.25
C PHE A 10 -11.16 0.43 -9.00
N ILE A 11 -10.15 0.14 -9.83
CA ILE A 11 -8.82 0.75 -9.72
C ILE A 11 -8.94 2.28 -9.83
N ALA A 12 -9.61 2.77 -10.88
CA ALA A 12 -9.74 4.20 -11.13
C ALA A 12 -10.44 4.96 -9.99
N ARG A 13 -11.41 4.32 -9.32
CA ARG A 13 -12.20 4.94 -8.25
C ARG A 13 -11.56 4.85 -6.87
N ASN A 14 -10.76 3.81 -6.62
CA ASN A 14 -10.33 3.48 -5.26
C ASN A 14 -8.81 3.49 -5.07
N LEU A 15 -8.02 3.40 -6.14
CA LEU A 15 -6.55 3.31 -6.05
C LEU A 15 -5.93 4.53 -6.74
N PRO A 16 -5.57 5.59 -5.99
CA PRO A 16 -4.86 6.75 -6.53
C PRO A 16 -3.59 6.40 -7.31
N ALA A 17 -2.88 5.33 -6.92
CA ALA A 17 -1.73 4.82 -7.66
C ALA A 17 -2.08 4.21 -9.04
N GLY A 18 -3.36 4.04 -9.37
CA GLY A 18 -3.84 3.55 -10.65
C GLY A 18 -3.52 2.08 -10.93
N LYS A 19 -3.15 1.31 -9.90
CA LYS A 19 -2.76 -0.10 -10.01
C LYS A 19 -2.92 -0.84 -8.69
N PHE A 20 -3.10 -2.15 -8.78
CA PHE A 20 -2.92 -3.01 -7.63
C PHE A 20 -1.46 -3.08 -7.20
N GLY A 21 -1.28 -3.30 -5.90
CA GLY A 21 0.04 -3.56 -5.33
C GLY A 21 0.59 -4.93 -5.74
N TRP A 22 1.89 -5.07 -5.53
CA TRP A 22 2.64 -6.32 -5.58
C TRP A 22 3.39 -6.49 -4.25
N PRO A 23 3.86 -7.70 -3.90
CA PRO A 23 4.49 -7.95 -2.60
C PRO A 23 5.74 -7.10 -2.30
N GLU A 24 6.47 -6.66 -3.32
CA GLU A 24 7.80 -6.06 -3.20
C GLU A 24 7.79 -4.73 -2.45
N PRO A 25 6.89 -3.75 -2.72
CA PRO A 25 6.75 -2.54 -1.91
C PRO A 25 6.53 -2.80 -0.41
N ILE A 26 5.80 -3.85 -0.07
CA ILE A 26 5.61 -4.27 1.33
C ILE A 26 6.93 -4.81 1.88
N GLY A 27 7.60 -5.68 1.12
CA GLY A 27 8.91 -6.23 1.48
C GLY A 27 9.96 -5.15 1.72
N GLU A 28 10.04 -4.15 0.84
CA GLU A 28 10.95 -3.00 0.99
C GLU A 28 10.64 -2.19 2.25
N MET A 29 9.35 -1.94 2.55
CA MET A 29 8.95 -1.25 3.78
C MET A 29 9.34 -2.05 5.02
N VAL A 30 9.10 -3.37 5.01
CA VAL A 30 9.51 -4.28 6.10
C VAL A 30 11.03 -4.27 6.28
N ALA A 31 11.78 -4.36 5.19
CA ALA A 31 13.24 -4.34 5.22
C ALA A 31 13.79 -3.02 5.77
N PHE A 32 13.15 -1.89 5.46
CA PHE A 32 13.48 -0.60 6.07
C PHE A 32 13.21 -0.61 7.58
N LEU A 33 12.01 -1.02 8.01
CA LEU A 33 11.64 -1.04 9.43
C LEU A 33 12.49 -2.01 10.26
N ALA A 34 12.96 -3.10 9.67
CA ALA A 34 13.84 -4.06 10.33
C ALA A 34 15.32 -3.62 10.36
N SER A 35 15.68 -2.51 9.69
CA SER A 35 17.05 -2.02 9.63
C SER A 35 17.35 -0.99 10.72
N ASP A 36 18.64 -0.80 11.03
CA ASP A 36 19.12 0.23 11.97
C ASP A 36 18.72 1.67 11.56
N ARG A 37 18.26 1.88 10.33
CA ARG A 37 17.80 3.18 9.83
C ARG A 37 16.44 3.60 10.39
N ALA A 38 15.72 2.67 11.02
CA ALA A 38 14.41 2.90 11.61
C ALA A 38 14.44 2.87 13.15
N ASP A 39 15.59 3.16 13.77
CA ASP A 39 15.86 3.05 15.21
C ASP A 39 14.85 3.81 16.13
N LEU A 40 14.27 4.90 15.63
CA LEU A 40 13.24 5.67 16.33
C LEU A 40 11.80 5.36 15.91
N VAL A 41 11.58 4.46 14.95
CA VAL A 41 10.24 4.12 14.46
C VAL A 41 9.65 3.00 15.31
N THR A 42 8.73 3.35 16.21
CA THR A 42 8.00 2.39 17.05
C THR A 42 6.57 2.86 17.31
N GLY A 43 5.65 1.92 17.56
CA GLY A 43 4.25 2.21 17.87
C GLY A 43 3.42 2.80 16.72
N ALA A 44 3.93 2.76 15.48
CA ALA A 44 3.26 3.33 14.32
C ALA A 44 2.62 2.25 13.43
N CYS A 45 1.49 2.58 12.80
CA CYS A 45 0.92 1.84 11.67
C CYS A 45 1.23 2.59 10.38
N ILE A 46 1.68 1.89 9.34
CA ILE A 46 2.09 2.49 8.06
C ILE A 46 1.36 1.78 6.93
N ASN A 47 0.55 2.52 6.17
CA ASN A 47 -0.15 1.96 5.01
C ASN A 47 0.79 1.90 3.80
N VAL A 48 0.82 0.73 3.15
CA VAL A 48 1.53 0.48 1.90
C VAL A 48 0.52 -0.04 0.89
N ASP A 49 -0.37 0.84 0.42
CA ASP A 49 -1.59 0.43 -0.30
C ASP A 49 -1.87 1.25 -1.58
N GLY A 50 -0.93 2.09 -2.00
CA GLY A 50 -1.11 2.93 -3.19
C GLY A 50 -2.20 4.00 -3.04
N GLY A 51 -2.55 4.38 -1.79
CA GLY A 51 -3.54 5.41 -1.49
C GLY A 51 -4.97 4.89 -1.38
N GLN A 52 -5.15 3.57 -1.23
CA GLN A 52 -6.48 2.98 -1.10
C GLN A 52 -7.19 3.43 0.19
N SER A 53 -6.46 3.49 1.30
CA SER A 53 -6.98 3.92 2.59
C SER A 53 -7.20 5.43 2.62
N LYS A 54 -8.35 5.84 3.16
CA LYS A 54 -8.77 7.26 3.25
C LYS A 54 -8.46 7.92 4.58
N SER A 55 -7.99 7.15 5.55
CA SER A 55 -7.63 7.58 6.89
C SER A 55 -6.61 6.60 7.44
N LEU A 56 -5.63 7.13 8.18
CA LEU A 56 -4.84 6.37 9.15
C LEU A 56 -5.35 6.61 10.59
N PHE A 57 -6.02 7.76 10.79
CA PHE A 57 -6.58 8.29 12.03
C PHE A 57 -7.88 9.04 11.71
#